data_AF-A0A496ZSU8-F1
#
_entry.id   AF-A0A496ZSU8-F1
#
_cell.length_a   1.000
_cell.length_b   1.000
_cell.length_c   1.000
_cell.angle_alpha   90.00
_cell.angle_beta   90.00
_cell.angle_gamma   90.00
#
_symmetry.space_group_name_H-M   'P 1'
#
loop_
_entity.id
_entity.type
_entity.pdbx_description
1 polymer ?
#
loop_
_entity_poly.entity_id
_entity_poly.type
_entity_poly.pdbx_seq_one_letter_code
_entity_poly.pdbx_strand_id
1 'polypeptide(L)'
;MKSQLAILLIISVFLLAASIALAHIKFNSKIESANVRAVKQDMSLIASLALSYYKTPAIIGGGGKVFSIMDFYNYSGYQLSSDGNKIQTENGQIEIAKSSENELKIIGYCAELDFDIDKSIYAKLSLNKFDDIDEAYEVLN
;
A
#
# COMPACT_ATOMS: atom_id res chain seq x y z
N MET A 1 -17.77 46.44 -32.47
CA MET A 1 -16.86 46.24 -31.30
C MET A 1 -17.54 45.69 -30.05
N LYS A 2 -18.76 46.12 -29.66
CA LYS A 2 -19.39 45.64 -28.40
C LYS A 2 -19.86 44.17 -28.40
N SER A 3 -20.19 43.57 -29.55
CA SER A 3 -20.65 42.16 -29.64
C SER A 3 -19.54 41.12 -29.57
N GLN A 4 -18.38 41.39 -30.17
CA GLN A 4 -17.25 40.44 -30.19
C GLN A 4 -16.66 40.22 -28.79
N LEU A 5 -16.64 41.26 -27.94
CA LEU A 5 -16.19 41.16 -26.55
C LEU A 5 -17.11 40.27 -25.69
N ALA A 6 -18.42 40.34 -25.89
CA ALA A 6 -19.37 39.51 -25.16
C ALA A 6 -19.18 38.02 -25.49
N ILE A 7 -18.94 37.69 -26.77
CA ILE A 7 -18.74 36.31 -27.22
C ILE A 7 -17.45 35.70 -26.61
N LEU A 8 -16.36 36.47 -26.62
CA LEU A 8 -15.07 36.04 -26.02
C LEU A 8 -15.20 35.76 -24.52
N LEU A 9 -15.93 36.61 -23.79
CA LEU A 9 -16.16 36.43 -22.37
C LEU A 9 -16.95 35.15 -22.08
N ILE A 10 -18.00 34.88 -22.85
CA ILE A 10 -18.82 33.67 -22.69
C ILE A 10 -18.00 32.41 -22.93
N ILE A 11 -17.18 32.38 -23.98
CA ILE A 11 -16.32 31.23 -24.29
C ILE A 11 -15.30 30.99 -23.15
N SER A 12 -14.70 32.06 -22.59
CA SER A 12 -13.75 31.91 -21.48
C SER A 12 -14.38 31.31 -20.21
N VAL A 13 -15.61 31.74 -19.87
CA VAL A 13 -16.32 31.23 -18.69
C VAL A 13 -16.74 29.78 -18.90
N PHE A 14 -17.17 29.42 -20.11
CA PHE A 14 -17.53 28.05 -20.44
C PHE A 14 -16.33 27.09 -20.31
N LEU A 15 -15.16 27.49 -20.81
CA LEU A 15 -13.93 26.70 -20.70
C LEU A 15 -13.45 26.59 -19.23
N LEU A 16 -13.61 27.65 -18.43
CA LEU A 16 -13.25 27.62 -17.01
C LEU A 16 -14.09 26.58 -16.23
N ALA A 17 -15.39 26.51 -16.50
CA ALA A 17 -16.28 25.56 -15.83
C ALA A 17 -15.86 24.10 -16.09
N ALA A 18 -15.57 23.75 -17.34
CA ALA A 18 -15.08 22.42 -17.69
C ALA A 18 -13.70 22.11 -17.08
N SER A 19 -12.82 23.10 -17.01
CA SER A 19 -11.49 22.96 -16.40
C SER A 19 -11.57 22.62 -14.91
N ILE A 20 -12.45 23.28 -14.15
CA ILE A 20 -12.63 23.01 -12.71
C ILE A 20 -13.13 21.58 -12.48
N ALA A 21 -14.10 21.12 -13.27
CA ALA A 21 -14.61 19.76 -13.17
C ALA A 21 -13.52 18.71 -13.45
N LEU A 22 -12.73 18.91 -14.50
CA LEU A 22 -11.61 18.02 -14.82
C LEU A 22 -10.48 18.10 -13.79
N ALA A 23 -10.20 19.29 -13.26
CA ALA A 23 -9.19 19.50 -12.22
C ALA A 23 -9.56 18.74 -10.94
N HIS A 24 -10.84 18.76 -10.56
CA HIS A 24 -11.33 18.02 -9.40
C HIS A 24 -11.10 16.51 -9.55
N ILE A 25 -11.51 15.93 -10.67
CA ILE A 25 -11.34 14.49 -10.95
C ILE A 25 -9.85 14.11 -10.94
N LYS A 26 -9.00 14.91 -11.60
CA LYS A 26 -7.55 14.66 -11.67
C LYS A 26 -6.86 14.83 -10.33
N PHE A 27 -7.33 15.73 -9.48
CA PHE A 27 -6.78 15.92 -8.14
C PHE A 27 -7.07 14.73 -7.24
N ASN A 28 -8.34 14.28 -7.20
CA ASN A 28 -8.73 13.12 -6.40
C ASN A 28 -8.01 11.84 -6.87
N SER A 29 -7.94 11.62 -8.19
CA SER A 29 -7.22 10.46 -8.75
C SER A 29 -5.71 10.50 -8.43
N LYS A 30 -5.09 11.68 -8.36
CA LYS A 30 -3.68 11.81 -7.96
C LYS A 30 -3.46 11.51 -6.47
N ILE A 31 -4.40 11.92 -5.62
CA ILE A 31 -4.38 11.61 -4.19
C ILE A 31 -4.49 10.10 -3.99
N GLU A 32 -5.48 9.47 -4.62
CA GLU A 32 -5.68 8.02 -4.61
C GLU A 32 -4.43 7.28 -5.09
N SER A 33 -3.84 7.73 -6.20
CA SER A 33 -2.60 7.15 -6.73
C SER A 33 -1.37 7.42 -5.85
N ALA A 34 -1.36 8.49 -5.05
CA ALA A 34 -0.29 8.77 -4.11
C ALA A 34 -0.41 7.86 -2.87
N ASN A 35 -1.61 7.68 -2.35
CA ASN A 35 -1.86 6.80 -1.21
C ASN A 35 -1.57 5.34 -1.55
N VAL A 36 -2.03 4.85 -2.71
CA VAL A 36 -1.69 3.51 -3.23
C VAL A 36 -0.17 3.30 -3.30
N ARG A 37 0.58 4.33 -3.71
CA ARG A 37 2.06 4.25 -3.73
C ARG A 37 2.66 4.25 -2.33
N ALA A 38 2.12 5.03 -1.40
CA ALA A 38 2.56 5.04 -0.02
C ALA A 38 2.34 3.66 0.65
N VAL A 39 1.17 3.05 0.45
CA VAL A 39 0.88 1.69 0.93
C VAL A 39 1.83 0.66 0.30
N LYS A 40 2.13 0.76 -1.00
CA LYS A 40 3.14 -0.12 -1.64
C LYS A 40 4.52 0.03 -1.01
N GLN A 41 4.92 1.24 -0.66
CA GLN A 41 6.19 1.50 0.02
C GLN A 41 6.21 0.93 1.44
N ASP A 42 5.12 1.11 2.20
CA ASP A 42 4.94 0.52 3.54
C ASP A 42 5.00 -1.01 3.47
N MET A 43 4.34 -1.62 2.46
CA MET A 43 4.39 -3.07 2.24
C MET A 43 5.81 -3.57 1.94
N SER A 44 6.58 -2.87 1.12
CA SER A 44 7.99 -3.24 0.85
C SER A 44 8.86 -3.17 2.11
N LEU A 45 8.62 -2.18 2.97
CA LEU A 45 9.34 -2.03 4.24
C LEU A 45 8.97 -3.15 5.21
N ILE A 46 7.67 -3.47 5.33
CA ILE A 46 7.18 -4.58 6.16
C ILE A 46 7.69 -5.92 5.63
N ALA A 47 7.75 -6.11 4.32
CA ALA A 47 8.34 -7.30 3.71
C ALA A 47 9.82 -7.47 4.10
N SER A 48 10.58 -6.38 4.08
CA SER A 48 11.98 -6.36 4.50
C SER A 48 12.16 -6.67 5.99
N LEU A 49 11.25 -6.16 6.83
CA LEU A 49 11.21 -6.49 8.26
C LEU A 49 10.83 -7.96 8.50
N ALA A 50 9.85 -8.48 7.77
CA ALA A 50 9.44 -9.89 7.85
C ALA A 50 10.61 -10.82 7.48
N LEU A 51 11.38 -10.43 6.46
CA LEU A 51 12.60 -11.15 6.09
C LEU A 51 13.67 -11.09 7.19
N SER A 52 13.85 -9.91 7.79
CA SER A 52 14.80 -9.71 8.88
C SER A 52 14.42 -10.53 10.11
N TYR A 53 13.14 -10.57 10.46
CA TYR A 53 12.59 -11.44 11.51
C TYR A 53 12.89 -12.91 11.22
N TYR A 54 12.58 -13.39 10.01
CA TYR A 54 12.81 -14.79 9.63
C TYR A 54 14.29 -15.20 9.74
N LYS A 55 15.22 -14.31 9.37
CA LYS A 55 16.68 -14.54 9.46
C LYS A 55 17.23 -14.43 10.88
N THR A 56 16.61 -13.59 11.70
CA THR A 56 17.08 -13.35 13.07
C THR A 56 16.89 -14.62 13.90
N PRO A 57 17.94 -15.11 14.61
CA PRO A 57 17.83 -16.28 15.47
C PRO A 57 16.75 -16.12 16.56
N ALA A 58 16.05 -17.21 16.87
CA ALA A 58 15.03 -17.22 17.92
C ALA A 58 15.56 -16.78 19.30
N ILE A 59 16.83 -17.03 19.58
CA ILE A 59 17.48 -16.67 20.87
C ILE A 59 17.53 -15.16 21.14
N ILE A 60 17.39 -14.31 20.12
CA ILE A 60 17.39 -12.84 20.24
C ILE A 60 16.05 -12.24 19.80
N GLY A 61 14.97 -13.03 19.79
CA GLY A 61 13.61 -12.56 19.48
C GLY A 61 13.25 -12.57 18.00
N GLY A 62 14.00 -13.27 17.14
CA GLY A 62 13.64 -13.49 15.75
C GLY A 62 12.85 -14.78 15.51
N GLY A 63 12.59 -15.09 14.24
CA GLY A 63 11.85 -16.28 13.81
C GLY A 63 12.69 -17.55 13.68
N GLY A 64 14.03 -17.43 13.56
CA GLY A 64 14.91 -18.60 13.50
C GLY A 64 14.59 -19.57 12.36
N LYS A 65 14.26 -19.05 11.17
CA LYS A 65 13.74 -19.78 10.00
C LYS A 65 12.33 -20.36 10.17
N VAL A 66 11.58 -19.90 11.17
CA VAL A 66 10.15 -20.16 11.32
C VAL A 66 9.43 -18.82 11.34
N PHE A 67 8.37 -18.69 10.55
CA PHE A 67 7.57 -17.47 10.54
C PHE A 67 6.30 -17.63 11.38
N SER A 68 6.22 -16.87 12.47
CA SER A 68 5.03 -16.72 13.31
C SER A 68 4.49 -15.31 13.13
N ILE A 69 3.23 -15.18 12.70
CA ILE A 69 2.61 -13.88 12.39
C ILE A 69 2.52 -13.02 13.66
N MET A 70 2.08 -13.61 14.77
CA MET A 70 1.89 -12.86 16.02
C MET A 70 3.23 -12.40 16.62
N ASP A 71 4.25 -13.25 16.55
CA ASP A 71 5.59 -12.90 17.02
C ASP A 71 6.25 -11.87 16.10
N PHE A 72 6.00 -11.96 14.79
CA PHE A 72 6.41 -10.93 13.84
C PHE A 72 5.76 -9.59 14.16
N TYR A 73 4.46 -9.55 14.49
CA TYR A 73 3.79 -8.32 14.87
C TYR A 73 4.43 -7.66 16.08
N ASN A 74 4.78 -8.45 17.10
CA ASN A 74 5.53 -7.96 18.26
C ASN A 74 6.95 -7.47 17.89
N TYR A 75 7.62 -8.17 16.97
CA TYR A 75 8.95 -7.78 16.46
C TYR A 75 8.93 -6.50 15.60
N SER A 76 7.86 -6.31 14.83
CA SER A 76 7.74 -5.23 13.85
C SER A 76 7.67 -3.84 14.51
N GLY A 77 7.18 -3.78 15.76
CA GLY A 77 7.00 -2.52 16.50
C GLY A 77 5.87 -1.63 15.96
N TYR A 78 5.12 -2.09 14.95
CA TYR A 78 3.98 -1.36 14.41
C TYR A 78 2.76 -1.49 15.31
N GLN A 79 1.90 -0.47 15.27
CA GLN A 79 0.58 -0.54 15.89
C GLN A 79 -0.29 -1.51 15.10
N LEU A 80 -1.09 -2.31 15.81
CA LEU A 80 -2.05 -3.21 15.21
C LEU A 80 -3.43 -2.55 15.16
N SER A 81 -4.20 -2.89 14.15
CA SER A 81 -5.62 -2.58 14.04
C SER A 81 -6.39 -3.14 15.24
N SER A 82 -7.61 -2.64 15.48
CA SER A 82 -8.46 -3.04 16.61
C SER A 82 -8.73 -4.55 16.68
N ASP A 83 -8.67 -5.25 15.55
CA ASP A 83 -8.83 -6.70 15.46
C ASP A 83 -7.53 -7.49 15.77
N GLY A 84 -6.41 -6.81 15.99
CA GLY A 84 -5.10 -7.40 16.30
C GLY A 84 -4.41 -8.11 15.14
N ASN A 85 -5.04 -8.20 13.98
CA ASN A 85 -4.60 -9.04 12.87
C ASN A 85 -3.94 -8.28 11.71
N LYS A 86 -3.92 -6.95 11.75
CA LYS A 86 -3.39 -6.09 10.68
C LYS A 86 -2.49 -5.02 11.27
N ILE A 87 -1.39 -4.71 10.59
CA ILE A 87 -0.55 -3.55 10.88
C ILE A 87 -1.28 -2.30 10.42
N GLN A 88 -1.39 -1.31 11.30
CA GLN A 88 -1.99 -0.01 11.00
C GLN A 88 -0.89 1.00 10.67
N THR A 89 -0.96 1.59 9.49
CA THR A 89 -0.12 2.73 9.07
C THR A 89 -0.99 3.97 8.87
N GLU A 90 -0.37 5.12 8.65
CA GLU A 90 -1.09 6.37 8.36
C GLU A 90 -1.82 6.30 6.99
N ASN A 91 -1.34 5.44 6.09
CA ASN A 91 -1.82 5.32 4.71
C ASN A 91 -2.89 4.21 4.54
N GLY A 92 -2.91 3.23 5.45
CA GLY A 92 -3.78 2.07 5.34
C GLY A 92 -3.56 0.99 6.39
N GLN A 93 -4.04 -0.21 6.11
CA GLN A 93 -3.82 -1.40 6.92
C GLN A 93 -3.09 -2.46 6.09
N ILE A 94 -2.16 -3.18 6.70
CA ILE A 94 -1.38 -4.22 6.02
C ILE A 94 -1.54 -5.52 6.80
N GLU A 95 -1.99 -6.55 6.11
CA GLU A 95 -2.17 -7.89 6.66
C GLU A 95 -1.09 -8.82 6.10
N ILE A 96 -0.54 -9.67 6.97
CA ILE A 96 0.40 -10.71 6.56
C ILE A 96 -0.26 -12.05 6.80
N ALA A 97 -0.46 -12.79 5.71
CA ALA A 97 -1.00 -14.14 5.73
C ALA A 97 0.07 -15.13 5.26
N LYS A 98 0.10 -16.31 5.86
CA LYS A 98 0.96 -17.39 5.39
C LYS A 98 0.31 -18.05 4.17
N SER A 99 0.99 -18.07 3.03
CA SER A 99 0.52 -18.76 1.82
C SER A 99 1.05 -20.19 1.75
N SER A 100 2.29 -20.42 2.20
CA SER A 100 2.91 -21.73 2.36
C SER A 100 4.01 -21.69 3.43
N GLU A 101 4.73 -22.79 3.67
CA GLU A 101 5.83 -22.80 4.65
C GLU A 101 6.93 -21.78 4.36
N ASN A 102 7.14 -21.47 3.07
CA ASN A 102 8.22 -20.61 2.59
C ASN A 102 7.70 -19.38 1.85
N GLU A 103 6.40 -19.09 1.90
CA GLU A 103 5.82 -17.95 1.19
C GLU A 103 4.81 -17.22 2.08
N LEU A 104 4.96 -15.90 2.15
CA LEU A 104 4.05 -15.00 2.82
C LEU A 104 3.29 -14.19 1.76
N LYS A 105 2.01 -13.97 2.02
CA LYS A 105 1.16 -13.05 1.28
C LYS A 105 1.01 -11.80 2.12
N ILE A 106 1.39 -10.66 1.56
CA ILE A 106 1.24 -9.34 2.16
C ILE A 106 0.09 -8.66 1.43
N ILE A 107 -0.94 -8.23 2.17
CA ILE A 107 -2.15 -7.62 1.62
C ILE A 107 -2.22 -6.20 2.15
N GLY A 108 -2.17 -5.20 1.27
CA GLY A 108 -2.31 -3.80 1.59
C GLY A 108 -3.73 -3.31 1.33
N TYR A 109 -4.39 -2.81 2.36
CA TYR A 109 -5.69 -2.17 2.31
C TYR A 109 -5.49 -0.65 2.41
N CYS A 110 -5.83 0.09 1.36
CA CYS A 110 -5.69 1.55 1.37
C CYS A 110 -6.86 2.18 2.13
N ALA A 111 -6.59 3.15 3.02
CA ALA A 111 -7.62 3.82 3.79
C ALA A 111 -8.65 4.57 2.92
N GLU A 112 -8.20 5.12 1.78
CA GLU A 112 -9.06 5.84 0.83
C GLU A 112 -9.99 4.94 0.03
N LEU A 113 -9.74 3.63 0.03
CA LEU A 113 -10.56 2.62 -0.63
C LEU A 113 -11.50 1.90 0.35
N ASP A 114 -11.74 2.50 1.52
CA ASP A 114 -12.60 1.94 2.60
C ASP A 114 -12.18 0.53 3.04
N PHE A 115 -10.88 0.23 2.91
CA PHE A 115 -10.31 -1.09 3.19
C PHE A 115 -10.98 -2.23 2.39
N ASP A 116 -11.51 -1.92 1.20
CA ASP A 116 -12.15 -2.87 0.31
C ASP A 116 -11.18 -3.98 -0.13
N ILE A 117 -11.59 -5.22 0.07
CA ILE A 117 -10.80 -6.41 -0.27
C ILE A 117 -10.62 -6.56 -1.79
N ASP A 118 -11.60 -6.12 -2.58
CA ASP A 118 -11.60 -6.25 -4.04
C ASP A 118 -10.66 -5.24 -4.70
N LYS A 119 -10.25 -4.20 -3.96
CA LYS A 119 -9.28 -3.18 -4.40
C LYS A 119 -7.98 -3.21 -3.60
N SER A 120 -7.78 -4.26 -2.82
CA SER A 120 -6.56 -4.44 -2.03
C SER A 120 -5.37 -4.77 -2.93
N ILE A 121 -4.19 -4.36 -2.47
CA ILE A 121 -2.94 -4.57 -3.18
C ILE A 121 -2.32 -5.84 -2.65
N TYR A 122 -2.05 -6.80 -3.53
CA TYR A 122 -1.43 -8.06 -3.15
C TYR A 122 0.06 -8.00 -3.40
N ALA A 123 0.84 -8.52 -2.47
CA ALA A 123 2.23 -8.83 -2.70
C ALA A 123 2.58 -10.22 -2.16
N LYS A 124 3.50 -10.87 -2.84
CA LYS A 124 4.03 -12.18 -2.46
C LYS A 124 5.47 -12.00 -1.99
N LEU A 125 5.77 -12.53 -0.82
CA LEU A 125 7.11 -12.60 -0.25
C LEU A 125 7.59 -14.06 -0.21
N SER A 126 8.64 -14.38 -0.98
CA SER A 126 9.28 -15.69 -0.93
C SER A 126 10.39 -15.70 0.12
N LEU A 127 10.26 -16.56 1.13
CA LEU A 127 11.20 -16.73 2.23
C LEU A 127 12.33 -17.71 1.92
N ASN A 128 12.44 -18.25 0.69
CA ASN A 128 13.43 -19.29 0.36
C ASN A 128 14.16 -19.09 -0.98
N LYS A 129 13.77 -18.08 -1.78
CA LYS A 129 14.56 -17.59 -2.93
C LYS A 129 15.38 -16.40 -2.45
N PHE A 130 16.70 -16.58 -2.34
CA PHE A 130 17.58 -15.61 -1.67
C PHE A 130 18.76 -15.10 -2.50
N ASP A 131 18.92 -15.56 -3.75
CA ASP A 131 20.03 -15.09 -4.60
C ASP A 131 19.71 -13.79 -5.35
N ASP A 132 18.43 -13.42 -5.49
CA ASP A 132 17.99 -12.15 -6.08
C ASP A 132 17.00 -11.44 -5.15
N ILE A 133 17.45 -10.32 -4.58
CA ILE A 133 16.67 -9.41 -3.71
C ILE A 133 15.42 -8.89 -4.42
N ASP A 134 15.45 -8.83 -5.75
CA ASP A 134 14.37 -8.37 -6.62
C ASP A 134 13.25 -9.41 -6.83
N GLU A 135 13.50 -10.71 -6.57
CA GLU A 135 12.49 -11.77 -6.69
C GLU A 135 11.80 -12.12 -5.35
N ALA A 136 12.29 -11.57 -4.24
CA ALA A 136 11.76 -11.89 -2.92
C ALA A 136 10.39 -11.26 -2.71
N TYR A 137 10.12 -10.07 -3.26
CA TYR A 137 8.87 -9.32 -3.08
C TYR A 137 8.28 -8.93 -4.44
N GLU A 138 7.15 -9.55 -4.80
CA GLU A 138 6.44 -9.25 -6.04
C GLU A 138 5.05 -8.69 -5.73
N VAL A 139 4.78 -7.46 -6.18
CA VAL A 139 3.43 -6.87 -6.11
C VAL A 139 2.59 -7.46 -7.23
N LEU A 140 1.61 -8.29 -6.87
CA LEU A 140 0.62 -8.85 -7.78
C LEU A 140 -0.46 -7.77 -7.96
N ASN A 141 -0.46 -7.11 -9.13
CA ASN A 141 -1.57 -6.22 -9.53
C ASN A 141 -2.77 -7.05 -9.99
#